data_AF-A0A1Y2P9S9-F1
#
_entry.id   AF-A0A1Y2P9S9-F1
#
_cell.length_a   1.000
_cell.length_b   1.000
_cell.length_c   1.000
_cell.angle_alpha   90.00
_cell.angle_beta   90.00
_cell.angle_gamma   90.00
#
_symmetry.space_group_name_H-M   'P 1'
#
loop_
_entity.id
_entity.type
_entity.pdbx_description
1 polymer ?
#
loop_
_entity_poly.entity_id
_entity_poly.type
_entity_poly.pdbx_seq_one_letter_code
_entity_poly.pdbx_strand_id
1 'polypeptide(L)'
;MKKSILLLLLFVGSLALSAQDNSKKIELNKVFGGYTFKQDGKHLSFSQVADLMKNNQEAYKIIQSAKSNKTWATVLGVAGGALIGWPIGTAIGGGDAKWELAAIGAGLVGIAIPISNGFNKKSKRAVELYNNGLQTSASSFNPSIQLKLKGNGLGLALQF
;
A
#
# COMPACT_ATOMS: atom_id res chain seq x y z
N MET A 1 -27.94 -43.31 14.32
CA MET A 1 -26.96 -43.47 13.21
C MET A 1 -27.07 -42.35 12.18
N LYS A 2 -28.21 -42.17 11.49
CA LYS A 2 -28.35 -41.11 10.45
C LYS A 2 -28.15 -39.67 10.95
N LYS A 3 -28.63 -39.34 12.16
CA LYS A 3 -28.47 -37.99 12.76
C LYS A 3 -27.02 -37.69 13.18
N SER A 4 -26.28 -38.70 13.64
CA SER A 4 -24.88 -38.57 14.06
C SER A 4 -23.94 -38.39 12.87
N ILE A 5 -24.25 -39.02 11.73
CA ILE A 5 -23.52 -38.83 10.46
C ILE A 5 -23.75 -37.41 9.92
N LEU A 6 -24.97 -36.88 10.02
CA LEU A 6 -25.29 -35.52 9.60
C LEU A 6 -24.54 -34.46 10.44
N LEU A 7 -24.47 -34.66 11.75
CA LEU A 7 -23.72 -33.80 12.68
C LEU A 7 -22.22 -33.80 12.39
N LEU A 8 -21.65 -34.97 12.06
CA LEU A 8 -20.24 -35.08 11.69
C LEU A 8 -19.93 -34.35 10.37
N LEU A 9 -20.83 -34.42 9.38
CA LEU A 9 -20.68 -33.73 8.10
C LEU A 9 -20.72 -32.19 8.25
N LEU A 10 -21.62 -31.70 9.12
CA LEU A 10 -21.74 -30.27 9.45
C LEU A 10 -20.49 -29.75 10.18
N PHE A 11 -19.90 -30.55 11.07
CA PHE A 11 -18.70 -30.18 11.80
C PHE A 11 -17.47 -30.08 10.87
N VAL A 12 -17.30 -31.04 9.94
CA VAL A 12 -16.21 -31.02 8.95
C VAL A 12 -16.34 -29.83 7.98
N GLY A 13 -17.55 -29.45 7.60
CA GLY A 13 -17.80 -28.27 6.75
C GLY A 13 -17.41 -26.93 7.42
N SER A 14 -17.53 -26.83 8.75
CA SER A 14 -17.22 -25.59 9.48
C SER A 14 -15.71 -25.29 9.56
N LEU A 15 -14.84 -26.31 9.54
CA LEU A 15 -13.39 -26.14 9.59
C LEU A 15 -12.80 -25.65 8.26
N ALA A 16 -13.51 -25.82 7.14
CA ALA A 16 -13.07 -25.37 5.81
C ALA A 16 -13.30 -23.86 5.57
N LEU A 17 -14.05 -23.16 6.43
CA LEU A 17 -14.40 -21.75 6.24
C LEU A 17 -13.36 -20.77 6.79
N SER A 18 -12.43 -21.23 7.65
CA SER A 18 -11.48 -20.35 8.35
C SER A 18 -10.14 -20.13 7.63
N ALA A 19 -9.96 -20.66 6.42
CA ALA A 19 -8.68 -20.61 5.69
C ALA A 19 -8.63 -19.57 4.55
N GLN A 20 -9.65 -18.74 4.36
CA GLN A 20 -9.64 -17.72 3.30
C GLN A 20 -8.90 -16.46 3.78
N ASP A 21 -7.57 -16.50 3.74
CA ASP A 21 -6.73 -15.29 3.81
C ASP A 21 -6.97 -14.45 2.55
N ASN A 22 -8.02 -13.63 2.57
CA ASN A 22 -8.40 -12.69 1.53
C ASN A 22 -7.54 -11.42 1.57
N SER A 23 -6.23 -11.52 1.78
CA SER A 23 -5.35 -10.37 1.59
C SER A 23 -5.26 -10.04 0.09
N LYS A 24 -6.18 -9.20 -0.36
CA LYS A 24 -6.23 -8.73 -1.75
C LYS A 24 -5.04 -7.81 -2.01
N LYS A 25 -4.35 -8.00 -3.14
CA LYS A 25 -3.22 -7.16 -3.55
C LYS A 25 -3.65 -5.71 -3.76
N ILE A 26 -2.75 -4.78 -3.49
CA ILE A 26 -2.92 -3.36 -3.81
C ILE A 26 -2.47 -3.12 -5.26
N GLU A 27 -3.35 -2.55 -6.06
CA GLU A 27 -3.09 -2.15 -7.44
C GLU A 27 -2.58 -0.71 -7.51
N LEU A 28 -1.52 -0.50 -8.30
CA LEU A 28 -0.95 0.82 -8.58
C LEU A 28 -1.34 1.27 -9.98
N ASN A 29 -2.07 2.37 -10.07
CA ASN A 29 -2.39 2.99 -11.35
C ASN A 29 -1.63 4.31 -11.49
N LYS A 30 -0.92 4.48 -12.59
CA LYS A 30 -0.14 5.71 -12.86
C LYS A 30 -1.09 6.85 -13.23
N VAL A 31 -0.89 8.00 -12.61
CA VAL A 31 -1.64 9.24 -12.89
C VAL A 31 -0.66 10.38 -13.14
N PHE A 32 -1.16 11.52 -13.62
CA PHE A 32 -0.31 12.71 -13.77
C PHE A 32 0.24 13.12 -12.39
N GLY A 33 1.57 13.14 -12.25
CA GLY A 33 2.25 13.49 -11.01
C GLY A 33 2.45 12.35 -9.98
N GLY A 34 1.95 11.13 -10.20
CA GLY A 34 2.19 10.03 -9.27
C GLY A 34 1.39 8.75 -9.50
N TYR A 35 0.95 8.13 -8.40
CA TYR A 35 0.17 6.88 -8.42
C TYR A 35 -1.11 7.01 -7.59
N THR A 36 -2.17 6.35 -8.04
CA THR A 36 -3.36 6.07 -7.24
C THR A 36 -3.37 4.60 -6.83
N PHE A 37 -3.86 4.34 -5.63
CA PHE A 37 -3.91 3.01 -5.03
C PHE A 37 -5.35 2.51 -5.12
N LYS A 38 -5.52 1.27 -5.57
CA LYS A 38 -6.81 0.58 -5.55
C LYS A 38 -6.67 -0.77 -4.88
N GLN A 39 -7.72 -1.20 -4.19
CA GLN A 39 -7.86 -2.57 -3.71
C GLN A 39 -9.33 -2.93 -3.83
N ASP A 40 -9.63 -4.06 -4.47
CA ASP A 40 -11.00 -4.53 -4.66
C ASP A 40 -11.91 -3.53 -5.39
N GLY A 41 -11.37 -2.88 -6.43
CA GLY A 41 -12.08 -1.84 -7.19
C GLY A 41 -12.28 -0.51 -6.47
N LYS A 42 -11.94 -0.41 -5.18
CA LYS A 42 -12.07 0.82 -4.37
C LYS A 42 -10.75 1.58 -4.33
N HIS A 43 -10.83 2.91 -4.42
CA HIS A 43 -9.68 3.77 -4.20
C HIS A 43 -9.27 3.78 -2.73
N LEU A 44 -7.96 3.62 -2.49
CA LEU A 44 -7.37 3.73 -1.17
C LEU A 44 -6.66 5.07 -1.04
N SER A 45 -6.92 5.75 0.07
CA SER A 45 -6.11 6.87 0.50
C SER A 45 -4.72 6.39 0.91
N PHE A 46 -3.75 7.30 0.86
CA PHE A 46 -2.39 7.00 1.32
C PHE A 46 -2.34 6.53 2.78
N SER A 47 -3.22 7.07 3.65
CA SER A 47 -3.30 6.62 5.05
C SER A 47 -3.76 5.17 5.14
N GLN A 48 -4.82 4.80 4.40
CA GLN A 48 -5.31 3.42 4.37
C GLN A 48 -4.22 2.46 3.86
N VAL A 49 -3.46 2.85 2.84
CA VAL A 49 -2.32 2.06 2.35
C VAL A 49 -1.27 1.87 3.45
N ALA A 50 -0.91 2.94 4.18
CA ALA A 50 0.03 2.85 5.29
C ALA A 50 -0.51 2.01 6.46
N ASP A 51 -1.81 2.08 6.74
CA ASP A 51 -2.48 1.30 7.78
C ASP A 51 -2.46 -0.20 7.46
N LEU A 52 -2.70 -0.58 6.19
CA LEU A 52 -2.61 -1.97 5.72
C LEU A 52 -1.19 -2.54 5.87
N MET A 53 -0.17 -1.68 5.79
CA MET A 53 1.23 -2.10 5.89
C MET A 53 1.72 -2.22 7.34
N LYS A 54 0.94 -1.84 8.37
CA LYS A 54 1.40 -1.87 9.78
C LYS A 54 1.94 -3.24 10.23
N ASN A 55 1.37 -4.32 9.69
CA ASN A 55 1.79 -5.69 10.01
C ASN A 55 3.06 -6.12 9.25
N ASN A 56 3.52 -5.35 8.27
CA ASN A 56 4.77 -5.55 7.53
C ASN A 56 5.73 -4.39 7.83
N GLN A 57 6.62 -4.59 8.80
CA GLN A 57 7.50 -3.55 9.32
C GLN A 57 8.39 -2.91 8.23
N GLU A 58 8.84 -3.69 7.23
CA GLU A 58 9.63 -3.17 6.11
C GLU A 58 8.81 -2.27 5.18
N ALA A 59 7.64 -2.75 4.74
CA ALA A 59 6.73 -1.97 3.91
C ALA A 59 6.26 -0.70 4.63
N TYR A 60 5.95 -0.81 5.93
CA TYR A 60 5.55 0.30 6.79
C TYR A 60 6.65 1.37 6.90
N LYS A 61 7.91 0.98 7.08
CA LYS A 61 9.03 1.94 7.15
C LYS A 61 9.18 2.71 5.83
N ILE A 62 9.05 2.03 4.70
CA ILE A 62 9.22 2.65 3.38
C ILE A 62 8.05 3.59 3.06
N ILE A 63 6.80 3.19 3.36
CA ILE A 63 5.64 4.05 3.11
C ILE A 63 5.65 5.28 4.03
N GLN A 64 6.11 5.16 5.28
CA GLN A 64 6.29 6.31 6.17
C GLN A 64 7.38 7.27 5.64
N SER A 65 8.48 6.73 5.10
CA SER A 65 9.49 7.55 4.42
C SER A 65 8.94 8.24 3.17
N ALA A 66 8.02 7.60 2.44
CA ALA A 66 7.30 8.24 1.33
C ALA A 66 6.44 9.40 1.85
N LYS A 67 5.73 9.22 2.97
CA LYS A 67 4.92 10.28 3.61
C LYS A 67 5.74 11.54 3.86
N SER A 68 6.94 11.39 4.44
CA SER A 68 7.84 12.52 4.68
C SER A 68 8.25 13.23 3.39
N ASN A 69 8.61 12.48 2.33
CA ASN A 69 8.90 13.06 1.03
C ASN A 69 7.71 13.85 0.47
N LYS A 70 6.49 13.32 0.61
CA LYS A 70 5.28 14.03 0.17
C LYS A 70 5.10 15.35 0.92
N THR A 71 5.26 15.34 2.24
CA THR A 71 5.17 16.57 3.06
C THR A 71 6.19 17.61 2.60
N TRP A 72 7.46 17.23 2.44
CA TRP A 72 8.50 18.16 1.99
C TRP A 72 8.25 18.69 0.57
N ALA A 73 7.84 17.83 -0.35
CA ALA A 73 7.49 18.24 -1.70
C ALA A 73 6.30 19.23 -1.70
N THR A 74 5.28 18.99 -0.88
CA THR A 74 4.14 19.90 -0.73
C THR A 74 4.58 21.24 -0.14
N VAL A 75 5.35 21.25 0.94
CA VAL A 75 5.81 22.50 1.58
C VAL A 75 6.64 23.33 0.62
N LEU A 76 7.62 22.71 -0.05
CA LEU A 76 8.48 23.39 -1.02
C LEU A 76 7.70 23.84 -2.27
N GLY A 77 6.76 23.01 -2.74
CA GLY A 77 5.92 23.34 -3.89
C GLY A 77 4.97 24.50 -3.60
N VAL A 78 4.34 24.53 -2.43
CA VAL A 78 3.45 25.63 -2.01
C VAL A 78 4.24 26.91 -1.77
N ALA A 79 5.35 26.83 -1.03
CA ALA A 79 6.21 28.00 -0.79
C ALA A 79 6.80 28.55 -2.09
N GLY A 80 7.34 27.68 -2.95
CA GLY A 80 7.89 28.06 -4.24
C GLY A 80 6.81 28.62 -5.19
N GLY A 81 5.64 27.98 -5.24
CA GLY A 81 4.50 28.46 -6.01
C GLY A 81 4.00 29.83 -5.55
N ALA A 82 3.95 30.08 -4.24
CA ALA A 82 3.59 31.39 -3.69
C ALA A 82 4.62 32.47 -4.07
N LEU A 83 5.92 32.16 -3.99
CA LEU A 83 7.00 33.09 -4.37
C LEU A 83 7.04 33.40 -5.88
N ILE A 84 6.59 32.47 -6.72
CA ILE A 84 6.39 32.70 -8.16
C ILE A 84 5.11 33.48 -8.41
N GLY A 85 4.02 33.10 -7.74
CA GLY A 85 2.70 33.69 -7.94
C GLY A 85 2.62 35.15 -7.51
N TRP A 86 3.35 35.55 -6.45
CA TRP A 86 3.37 36.91 -5.94
C TRP A 86 3.78 37.96 -7.00
N PRO A 87 4.99 37.89 -7.61
CA PRO A 87 5.40 38.85 -8.63
C PRO A 87 4.53 38.80 -9.89
N ILE A 88 3.99 37.63 -10.26
CA ILE A 88 3.02 37.53 -11.37
C ILE A 88 1.75 38.33 -11.05
N GLY A 89 1.21 38.17 -9.84
CA GLY A 89 0.05 38.94 -9.37
C GLY A 89 0.34 40.45 -9.32
N THR A 90 1.51 40.84 -8.81
CA THR A 90 1.95 42.23 -8.79
C THR A 90 2.05 42.84 -10.20
N ALA A 91 2.63 42.11 -11.16
CA ALA A 91 2.76 42.58 -12.54
C ALA A 91 1.39 42.81 -13.19
N ILE A 92 0.46 41.87 -13.00
CA ILE A 92 -0.91 41.98 -13.53
C ILE A 92 -1.66 43.14 -12.86
N GLY A 93 -1.41 43.38 -11.58
CA GLY A 93 -1.96 44.51 -10.82
C GLY A 93 -1.36 45.88 -11.16
N GLY A 94 -0.41 45.97 -12.10
CA GLY A 94 0.25 47.22 -12.48
C GLY A 94 1.32 47.69 -11.48
N GLY A 95 1.74 46.84 -10.54
CA GLY A 95 2.82 47.12 -9.61
C GLY A 95 4.19 46.68 -10.14
N ASP A 96 5.25 47.06 -9.41
CA ASP A 96 6.62 46.65 -9.74
C ASP A 96 6.91 45.21 -9.29
N ALA A 97 7.12 44.32 -10.26
CA ALA A 97 7.21 42.89 -10.04
C ALA A 97 8.63 42.46 -9.64
N LYS A 98 8.75 41.89 -8.44
CA LYS A 98 10.03 41.39 -7.90
C LYS A 98 10.35 39.99 -8.44
N TRP A 99 10.89 39.92 -9.65
CA TRP A 99 11.22 38.66 -10.32
C TRP A 99 12.30 37.84 -9.62
N GLU A 100 13.12 38.44 -8.75
CA GLU A 100 14.06 37.72 -7.89
C GLU A 100 13.34 36.73 -6.96
N LEU A 101 12.13 37.09 -6.48
CA LEU A 101 11.30 36.17 -5.69
C LEU A 101 10.82 34.99 -6.54
N ALA A 102 10.45 35.24 -7.80
CA ALA A 102 10.08 34.16 -8.72
C ALA A 102 11.25 33.21 -9.00
N ALA A 103 12.47 33.74 -9.14
CA ALA A 103 13.67 32.93 -9.34
C ALA A 103 13.96 32.03 -8.13
N ILE A 104 13.85 32.56 -6.91
CA ILE A 104 13.98 31.77 -5.67
C ILE A 104 12.87 30.72 -5.60
N GLY A 105 11.63 31.10 -5.90
CA GLY A 105 10.48 30.20 -5.92
C GLY A 105 10.65 29.06 -6.92
N ALA A 106 11.17 29.35 -8.12
CA ALA A 106 11.50 28.35 -9.13
C ALA A 106 12.58 27.37 -8.64
N GLY A 107 13.60 27.86 -7.91
CA GLY A 107 14.60 27.02 -7.25
C GLY A 107 13.98 26.04 -6.25
N LEU A 108 13.06 26.50 -5.39
CA LEU A 108 12.37 25.64 -4.43
C LEU A 108 11.52 24.57 -5.12
N VAL A 109 10.76 24.95 -6.15
CA VAL A 109 9.99 23.99 -6.96
C VAL A 109 10.91 22.99 -7.65
N GLY A 110 12.07 23.44 -8.15
CA GLY A 110 13.09 22.58 -8.74
C GLY A 110 13.56 21.48 -7.78
N ILE A 111 13.76 21.81 -6.50
CA ILE A 111 14.13 20.85 -5.44
C ILE A 111 12.94 19.93 -5.07
N ALA A 112 11.71 20.43 -5.14
CA ALA A 112 10.51 19.63 -4.84
C ALA A 112 10.29 18.47 -5.84
N ILE A 113 10.70 18.64 -7.10
CA ILE A 113 10.53 17.63 -8.17
C ILE A 113 11.22 16.29 -7.84
N PRO A 114 12.55 16.22 -7.56
CA PRO A 114 13.20 14.96 -7.22
C PRO A 114 12.67 14.36 -5.91
N ILE A 115 12.25 15.19 -4.94
CA ILE A 115 11.64 14.71 -3.69
C ILE A 115 10.30 14.00 -3.97
N SER A 116 9.46 14.59 -4.83
CA SER A 116 8.20 14.00 -5.30
C SER A 116 8.42 12.70 -6.07
N ASN A 117 9.44 12.65 -6.93
CA ASN A 117 9.85 11.40 -7.59
C ASN A 117 10.28 10.33 -6.56
N GLY A 118 10.96 10.73 -5.49
CA GLY A 118 11.28 9.86 -4.36
C GLY A 118 10.03 9.32 -3.65
N PHE A 119 9.00 10.15 -3.45
CA PHE A 119 7.70 9.70 -2.92
C PHE A 119 7.07 8.62 -3.81
N ASN A 120 7.05 8.84 -5.13
CA ASN A 120 6.47 7.90 -6.09
C ASN A 120 7.23 6.56 -6.11
N LYS A 121 8.57 6.59 -6.10
CA LYS A 121 9.41 5.38 -6.05
C LYS A 121 9.21 4.60 -4.75
N LYS A 122 9.23 5.28 -3.61
CA LYS A 122 9.03 4.63 -2.29
C LYS A 122 7.64 4.04 -2.16
N SER A 123 6.60 4.75 -2.61
CA SER A 123 5.22 4.24 -2.57
C SER A 123 5.06 2.96 -3.39
N LYS A 124 5.62 2.95 -4.61
CA LYS A 124 5.63 1.74 -5.46
C LYS A 124 6.33 0.59 -4.76
N ARG A 125 7.54 0.83 -4.23
CA ARG A 125 8.34 -0.19 -3.54
C ARG A 125 7.63 -0.77 -2.30
N ALA A 126 6.97 0.07 -1.52
CA ALA A 126 6.22 -0.37 -0.34
C ALA A 126 5.05 -1.29 -0.72
N VAL A 127 4.30 -0.93 -1.78
CA VAL A 127 3.20 -1.77 -2.28
C VAL A 127 3.71 -3.09 -2.85
N GLU A 128 4.82 -3.08 -3.59
CA GLU A 128 5.44 -4.32 -4.07
C GLU A 128 5.85 -5.24 -2.92
N LEU A 129 6.49 -4.70 -1.88
CA LEU A 129 6.89 -5.48 -0.70
C LEU A 129 5.69 -6.04 0.05
N TYR A 130 4.64 -5.25 0.22
CA TYR A 130 3.38 -5.71 0.80
C TYR A 130 2.78 -6.87 -0.02
N ASN A 131 2.59 -6.68 -1.32
CA ASN A 131 2.00 -7.67 -2.23
C ASN A 131 2.83 -8.95 -2.37
N ASN A 132 4.16 -8.86 -2.24
CA ASN A 132 5.04 -10.02 -2.25
C ASN A 132 4.93 -10.81 -0.94
N GLY A 133 4.82 -10.12 0.20
CA GLY A 133 4.57 -10.77 1.50
C GLY A 133 3.30 -11.62 1.49
N LEU A 134 2.24 -11.18 0.81
CA LEU A 134 0.98 -11.94 0.68
C LEU A 134 1.17 -13.25 -0.12
N GLN A 135 2.05 -13.25 -1.12
CA GLN A 135 2.33 -14.44 -1.94
C GLN A 135 3.16 -15.49 -1.17
N THR A 136 4.10 -15.05 -0.32
CA THR A 136 4.91 -15.95 0.50
C THR A 136 4.07 -16.69 1.56
N SER A 137 3.05 -16.05 2.12
CA SER A 137 2.14 -16.70 3.08
C SER A 137 1.23 -17.74 2.42
N ALA A 138 0.77 -17.49 1.19
CA ALA A 138 -0.09 -18.44 0.47
C ALA A 138 0.69 -19.65 -0.09
N SER A 139 1.97 -19.50 -0.44
CA SER A 139 2.76 -20.57 -1.05
C SER A 139 3.49 -21.48 -0.07
N SER A 140 3.64 -21.10 1.19
CA SER A 140 4.45 -21.84 2.19
C SER A 140 3.66 -22.82 3.04
N PHE A 141 2.32 -22.77 3.00
CA PHE A 141 1.47 -23.70 3.75
C PHE A 141 1.00 -24.84 2.83
N ASN A 142 1.76 -25.93 2.78
CA ASN A 142 1.41 -27.13 2.01
C ASN A 142 1.30 -28.37 2.92
N PRO A 143 0.47 -28.36 3.99
CA PRO A 143 0.32 -29.51 4.85
C PRO A 143 -0.32 -30.66 4.08
N SER A 144 0.42 -31.77 3.95
CA SER A 144 -0.13 -32.98 3.35
C SER A 144 -0.99 -33.69 4.41
N ILE A 145 -2.31 -33.66 4.23
CA ILE A 145 -3.24 -34.43 5.06
C ILE A 145 -3.31 -35.84 4.49
N GLN A 146 -2.66 -36.78 5.16
CA GLN A 146 -2.73 -38.19 4.78
C GLN A 146 -3.74 -38.90 5.68
N LEU A 147 -4.77 -39.47 5.07
CA LEU A 147 -5.65 -40.44 5.72
C LEU A 147 -4.86 -41.74 5.89
N LYS A 148 -4.55 -42.10 7.14
CA LYS A 148 -3.83 -43.34 7.46
C LYS A 148 -4.75 -44.25 8.26
N LEU A 149 -4.92 -45.48 7.77
CA LEU A 149 -5.56 -46.57 8.50
C LEU A 149 -4.48 -47.24 9.37
N LYS A 150 -4.66 -47.22 10.69
CA LYS A 150 -3.73 -47.89 11.62
C LYS A 150 -4.56 -48.73 12.61
N GLY A 151 -4.48 -50.06 12.46
CA GLY A 151 -5.30 -51.01 13.23
C GLY A 151 -6.79 -50.92 12.88
N ASN A 152 -7.68 -51.05 13.88
CA ASN A 152 -9.14 -50.94 13.71
C ASN A 152 -9.67 -49.49 13.59
N GLY A 153 -8.81 -48.51 13.29
CA GLY A 153 -9.16 -47.08 13.31
C GLY A 153 -8.69 -46.30 12.08
N LEU A 154 -9.48 -45.26 11.74
CA LEU A 154 -9.14 -44.21 10.77
C LEU A 154 -8.43 -43.06 11.51
N GLY A 155 -7.22 -42.69 11.09
CA GLY A 155 -6.47 -41.54 11.61
C GLY A 155 -6.16 -40.51 10.52
N LEU A 156 -6.19 -39.23 10.88
CA LEU A 156 -5.67 -38.14 10.05
C LEU A 156 -4.25 -37.84 10.51
N ALA A 157 -3.27 -37.99 9.61
CA ALA A 157 -1.89 -37.57 9.85
C ALA A 157 -1.66 -36.23 9.16
N LEU A 158 -1.36 -35.20 9.94
CA LEU A 158 -0.90 -33.92 9.43
C LEU A 158 0.63 -33.94 9.40
N GLN A 159 1.22 -33.72 8.23
CA GLN A 159 2.67 -33.65 8.07
C GLN A 159 3.04 -32.20 7.76
N PHE A 160 3.89 -31.63 8.64
CA PHE A 160 4.43 -30.28 8.52
C PHE A 160 5.75 -30.31 7.75
#